data_AF-A0A061NJF1-F1
#
_entry.id   AF-A0A061NJF1-F1
#
_cell.length_a   1.000
_cell.length_b   1.000
_cell.length_c   1.000
_cell.angle_alpha   90.00
_cell.angle_beta   90.00
_cell.angle_gamma   90.00
#
_symmetry.space_group_name_H-M   'P 1'
#
loop_
_entity.id
_entity.type
_entity.pdbx_description
1 polymer ?
#
loop_
_entity_poly.entity_id
_entity_poly.type
_entity_poly.pdbx_seq_one_letter_code
_entity_poly.pdbx_strand_id
1 'polypeptide(L)' 'MHLNRLEEAKIVTSEREISESGKAMNYYALEPFYEEITAAYIARATKTLSNEKKKG' A
#
# COMPACT_ATOMS: atom_id res chain seq x y z
N MET A 1 -7.40 1.54 -20.50
CA MET A 1 -7.72 0.12 -20.23
C MET A 1 -6.66 -0.57 -19.37
N HIS A 2 -5.36 -0.48 -19.70
CA HIS A 2 -4.32 -1.09 -18.85
C HIS A 2 -4.20 -0.42 -17.46
N LEU A 3 -4.13 0.92 -17.41
CA LEU A 3 -4.01 1.65 -16.13
C LEU A 3 -5.22 1.44 -15.21
N ASN A 4 -6.45 1.51 -15.74
CA ASN A 4 -7.65 1.25 -14.94
C ASN A 4 -7.63 -0.14 -14.27
N ARG A 5 -7.18 -1.19 -14.98
CA ARG A 5 -7.07 -2.54 -14.41
C ARG A 5 -5.99 -2.62 -13.32
N LEU A 6 -4.89 -1.91 -13.49
CA LEU A 6 -3.81 -1.84 -12.49
C LEU A 6 -4.27 -1.07 -11.24
N GLU A 7 -5.08 -0.03 -11.42
CA GLU A 7 -5.67 0.76 -10.34
C GLU A 7 -6.72 -0.06 -9.56
N GLU A 8 -7.61 -0.77 -10.27
CA GLU A 8 -8.56 -1.72 -9.67
C GLU A 8 -7.86 -2.83 -8.87
N ALA A 9 -6.68 -3.27 -9.34
CA ALA A 9 -5.85 -4.26 -8.66
C ALA A 9 -4.97 -3.68 -7.53
N LYS A 10 -5.07 -2.37 -7.24
CA LYS A 10 -4.23 -1.65 -6.24
C LYS A 10 -2.73 -1.80 -6.48
N ILE A 11 -2.33 -1.79 -7.75
CA ILE A 11 -0.92 -1.77 -8.17
C ILE A 11 -0.46 -0.33 -8.41
N VAL A 12 -1.39 0.54 -8.83
CA VAL A 12 -1.15 1.97 -9.03
C VAL A 12 -2.27 2.80 -8.42
N THR A 13 -1.97 4.04 -8.09
CA THR A 13 -2.95 5.08 -7.74
C THR A 13 -3.01 6.12 -8.85
N SER A 14 -4.09 6.91 -8.90
CA SER A 14 -4.18 8.06 -9.79
C SER A 14 -4.67 9.33 -9.09
N GLU A 15 -4.08 10.46 -9.49
CA GLU A 15 -4.49 11.80 -9.05
C GLU A 15 -4.70 12.70 -10.27
N ARG A 16 -5.70 13.58 -10.20
CA ARG A 16 -5.99 14.51 -11.30
C ARG A 16 -5.19 15.78 -11.12
N GLU A 17 -4.32 16.06 -12.08
CA GLU A 17 -3.40 17.19 -12.07
C GLU A 17 -3.50 18.01 -13.36
N ILE A 18 -3.01 19.25 -13.31
CA ILE A 18 -2.83 20.09 -14.49
C ILE A 18 -1.37 19.96 -14.95
N SER A 19 -1.17 19.51 -16.18
CA SER A 19 0.16 19.42 -16.79
C SER A 19 0.77 20.81 -16.98
N GLU A 20 2.08 20.86 -17.22
CA GLU A 20 2.79 22.10 -17.57
C GLU A 20 2.19 22.80 -18.82
N SER A 21 1.56 22.04 -19.71
CA SER A 21 0.85 22.57 -20.88
C SER A 21 -0.56 23.08 -20.57
N GLY A 22 -0.99 23.11 -19.30
CA GLY A 22 -2.32 23.53 -18.87
C GLY A 22 -3.44 22.51 -19.09
N LYS A 23 -3.10 21.24 -19.38
CA LYS A 23 -4.10 20.20 -19.65
C LYS A 23 -4.42 19.43 -18.37
N ALA A 24 -5.70 19.20 -18.11
CA ALA A 24 -6.11 18.29 -17.05
C ALA A 24 -5.85 16.83 -17.43
N MET A 25 -5.06 16.13 -16.62
CA MET A 25 -4.57 14.77 -16.86
C MET A 25 -4.60 13.98 -15.54
N ASN A 26 -4.52 12.65 -15.63
CA ASN A 26 -4.31 11.81 -14.46
C ASN A 26 -2.82 11.46 -14.37
N TYR A 27 -2.20 11.78 -13.24
CA TYR A 27 -0.89 11.28 -12.85
C TYR A 27 -1.06 9.92 -12.18
N TYR A 28 -0.24 8.94 -12.57
CA TYR A 28 -0.28 7.59 -12.01
C TYR A 28 1.02 7.29 -11.26
N ALA A 29 0.92 6.77 -10.05
CA ALA A 29 2.05 6.34 -9.23
C ALA A 29 1.87 4.89 -8.80
N LEU A 30 2.96 4.21 -8.44
CA LEU A 30 2.86 2.87 -7.85
C LEU A 30 2.15 2.96 -6.49
N GLU A 31 1.24 2.04 -6.23
CA GLU A 31 0.73 1.83 -4.88
C GLU A 31 1.89 1.34 -4.00
N PRO A 32 2.17 2.00 -2.86
CA PRO A 32 3.16 1.54 -1.91
C PRO A 32 2.92 0.08 -1.50
N PHE A 33 3.86 -0.80 -1.87
CA PHE A 33 3.85 -2.20 -1.45
C PHE A 33 4.97 -2.46 -0.45
N TYR A 34 4.80 -1.90 0.75
CA TYR A 34 5.65 -2.18 1.89
C TYR A 34 4.88 -1.99 3.18
N GLU A 35 5.36 -2.63 4.24
CA GLU A 35 4.87 -2.40 5.60
C GLU A 35 5.95 -1.70 6.40
N GLU A 36 5.58 -0.60 7.05
CA GLU A 36 6.52 0.12 7.92
C GLU A 36 6.60 -0.57 9.28
N ILE A 37 7.76 -1.17 9.57
CA ILE A 37 8.01 -1.81 10.85
C ILE A 37 8.51 -0.77 11.86
N THR A 38 7.61 -0.35 12.74
CA THR A 38 7.92 0.54 13.87
C THR A 38 7.94 -0.20 15.20
N ALA A 39 8.58 0.37 16.22
CA ALA A 39 8.55 -0.19 17.58
C ALA A 39 7.10 -0.35 18.11
N ALA A 40 6.23 0.62 17.82
CA ALA A 40 4.82 0.57 18.18
C ALA A 40 4.07 -0.55 17.44
N TYR A 41 4.40 -0.80 16.16
CA TYR A 41 3.85 -1.93 15.40
C TYR A 41 4.23 -3.26 16.04
N ILE A 42 5.51 -3.45 16.37
CA ILE A 42 6.00 -4.67 17.04
C ILE A 42 5.29 -4.87 18.38
N ALA A 43 5.18 -3.83 19.21
CA ALA A 43 4.51 -3.92 20.52
C ALA A 43 3.02 -4.31 20.44
N ARG A 44 2.34 -3.98 19.32
CA ARG A 44 0.98 -4.47 19.06
C ARG A 44 0.98 -5.92 18.62
N ALA A 45 1.87 -6.28 17.68
CA ALA A 45 1.99 -7.64 17.16
C ALA A 45 2.32 -8.67 18.25
N THR A 46 3.15 -8.31 19.25
CA THR A 46 3.47 -9.24 20.35
C THR A 46 2.25 -9.66 21.16
N LYS A 47 1.18 -8.86 21.19
CA LYS A 47 -0.07 -9.19 21.91
C LYS A 47 -0.85 -10.33 21.25
N THR A 48 -0.59 -10.62 19.97
CA THR A 48 -1.28 -11.70 19.24
C THR A 48 -0.54 -13.04 19.35
N LEU A 49 0.65 -13.06 19.97
CA LEU A 49 1.41 -14.29 20.16
C LEU A 49 0.78 -15.15 21.26
N SER A 50 0.39 -16.38 20.91
CA SER A 50 -0.01 -17.41 21.87
C SER A 50 1.16 -18.35 22.12
N ASN A 51 1.40 -18.70 23.37
CA ASN A 51 2.36 -19.73 23.74
C ASN A 51 1.73 -21.12 23.57
N GLU A 52 1.59 -21.59 22.34
CA GLU A 52 1.40 -23.02 22.12
C GLU A 52 2.74 -23.71 22.37
N LYS A 53 2.94 -24.20 23.59
CA LYS A 53 3.99 -25.19 23.85
C LYS A 53 3.73 -26.37 22.92
N LYS A 54 4.59 -26.58 21.92
CA LYS A 54 4.70 -27.89 21.26
C LYS A 54 4.93 -28.92 22.36
N LYS A 55 3.91 -29.74 22.63
CA LYS A 55 4.06 -30.93 23.47
C LYS A 55 5.03 -31.85 22.73
N GLY A 56 6.26 -31.92 23.23
CA GLY A 56 7.22 -32.97 22.88
C GLY A 56 6.81 -34.30 23.48
#